data_AF-A0A7R9SXF5-F1
#
_entry.id   AF-A0A7R9SXF5-F1
#
_cell.length_a   1.000
_cell.length_b   1.000
_cell.length_c   1.000
_cell.angle_alpha   90.00
_cell.angle_beta   90.00
_cell.angle_gamma   90.00
#
_symmetry.space_group_name_H-M   'P 1'
#
loop_
_entity.id
_entity.type
_entity.pdbx_description
1 polymer ?
#
loop_
_entity_poly.entity_id
_entity_poly.type
_entity_poly.pdbx_seq_one_letter_code
_entity_poly.pdbx_strand_id
1 'polypeptide(L)'
;QPLQKPTHDERIHCSLNLNTETGRLSSRRPNMQNLPALEKDLFGVRKAIRAEHGNALVVADYGQLELRLLAHLAQCQSMLHAFEVGGDFHSRTALGMYDHIKEAVSKHEVLLDYSELDDSIPDGERP
;
A
#
# COMPACT_ATOMS: atom_id res chain seq x y z
N GLN A 1 -30.67 -3.00 2.28
CA GLN A 1 -30.54 -4.47 2.46
C GLN A 1 -29.06 -4.85 2.45
N PRO A 2 -28.61 -5.86 3.21
CA PRO A 2 -27.21 -6.28 3.18
C PRO A 2 -26.84 -6.82 1.80
N LEU A 3 -25.63 -6.49 1.33
CA LEU A 3 -25.09 -6.93 0.03
C LEU A 3 -24.97 -8.46 -0.06
N GLN A 4 -24.85 -9.13 1.08
CA GLN A 4 -24.83 -10.59 1.20
C GLN A 4 -25.26 -10.99 2.62
N LYS A 5 -25.93 -12.14 2.73
CA LYS A 5 -26.25 -12.77 4.01
C LYS A 5 -25.09 -13.69 4.44
N PRO A 6 -24.78 -13.78 5.74
CA PRO A 6 -23.79 -14.74 6.24
C PRO A 6 -24.20 -16.17 5.90
N THR A 7 -23.21 -17.05 5.78
CA THR A 7 -23.45 -18.47 5.55
C THR A 7 -23.75 -19.21 6.85
N HIS A 8 -23.89 -20.54 6.79
CA HIS A 8 -24.22 -21.38 7.95
C HIS A 8 -23.18 -21.32 9.07
N ASP A 9 -21.94 -20.95 8.75
CA ASP A 9 -20.83 -20.75 9.69
C ASP A 9 -20.76 -19.32 10.25
N GLU A 10 -21.79 -18.51 10.01
CA GLU A 10 -21.86 -17.08 10.38
C GLU A 10 -20.76 -16.21 9.74
N ARG A 11 -20.12 -16.67 8.67
CA ARG A 11 -19.09 -15.92 7.93
C ARG A 11 -19.59 -15.41 6.59
N ILE A 12 -18.90 -14.41 6.06
CA ILE A 12 -19.11 -13.91 4.70
C ILE A 12 -18.09 -14.59 3.77
N HIS A 13 -18.60 -15.29 2.76
CA HIS A 13 -17.79 -15.99 1.76
C HIS A 13 -17.81 -15.23 0.44
N CYS A 14 -16.68 -14.62 0.07
CA CYS A 14 -16.54 -13.92 -1.21
C CYS A 14 -16.28 -14.91 -2.36
N SER A 15 -16.77 -14.59 -3.56
CA SER A 15 -16.42 -15.36 -4.77
C SER A 15 -15.23 -14.71 -5.47
N LEU A 16 -14.17 -15.48 -5.72
CA LEU A 16 -13.02 -15.06 -6.51
C LEU A 16 -13.18 -15.48 -7.98
N ASN A 17 -12.80 -14.60 -8.89
CA ASN A 17 -12.69 -14.87 -10.32
C ASN A 17 -11.24 -14.68 -10.77
N LEU A 18 -10.69 -15.74 -11.35
CA LEU A 18 -9.31 -15.83 -11.80
C LEU A 18 -9.14 -15.45 -13.28
N ASN A 19 -10.23 -15.41 -14.05
CA ASN A 19 -10.20 -15.15 -15.49
C ASN A 19 -10.34 -13.66 -15.77
N THR A 20 -9.32 -12.88 -15.42
CA THR A 20 -9.25 -11.45 -15.79
C THR A 20 -8.18 -11.23 -16.85
N GLU A 21 -8.38 -10.22 -17.70
CA GLU A 21 -7.46 -9.94 -18.82
C GLU A 21 -6.05 -9.58 -18.35
N THR A 22 -5.92 -8.90 -17.21
CA THR A 22 -4.61 -8.51 -16.64
C THR A 22 -4.00 -9.57 -15.74
N GLY A 23 -4.71 -10.67 -15.47
CA GLY A 23 -4.30 -11.72 -14.54
C GLY A 23 -4.52 -11.41 -13.05
N ARG A 24 -5.06 -10.23 -12.69
CA ARG A 24 -5.46 -9.91 -11.30
C ARG A 24 -6.67 -10.72 -10.84
N LEU A 25 -6.73 -11.11 -9.57
CA LEU A 25 -7.97 -11.67 -9.01
C LEU A 25 -9.06 -10.61 -8.90
N SER A 26 -10.28 -10.95 -9.29
CA SER A 26 -11.47 -10.12 -9.02
C SER A 26 -12.38 -10.81 -8.00
N SER A 27 -13.12 -10.04 -7.21
CA SER A 27 -13.99 -10.56 -6.16
C SER A 27 -15.40 -9.98 -6.28
N ARG A 28 -16.39 -10.80 -5.93
CA ARG A 28 -17.80 -10.38 -5.95
C ARG A 28 -18.56 -11.08 -4.84
N ARG A 29 -19.65 -10.43 -4.41
CA ARG A 29 -20.53 -10.88 -3.32
C ARG A 29 -19.70 -11.29 -2.09
N PRO A 30 -19.14 -10.32 -1.33
CA PRO A 30 -19.01 -8.90 -1.67
C PRO A 30 -17.76 -8.64 -2.54
N ASN A 31 -17.66 -7.45 -3.12
CA ASN A 31 -16.44 -7.03 -3.80
C ASN A 31 -15.44 -6.48 -2.76
N MET A 32 -14.45 -7.30 -2.43
CA MET A 32 -13.35 -6.98 -1.50
C MET A 32 -12.34 -5.98 -2.09
N GLN A 33 -12.26 -5.81 -3.41
CA GLN A 33 -11.40 -4.79 -4.02
C GLN A 33 -11.90 -3.36 -3.72
N ASN A 34 -13.18 -3.19 -3.35
CA ASN A 34 -13.75 -1.89 -3.01
C ASN A 34 -13.52 -1.50 -1.54
N LEU A 35 -12.83 -2.34 -0.76
CA LEU A 35 -12.49 -1.99 0.62
C LEU A 35 -11.54 -0.76 0.60
N PRO A 36 -11.83 0.30 1.36
CA PRO A 36 -10.97 1.47 1.36
C PRO A 36 -9.57 1.13 1.87
N ALA A 37 -8.58 1.84 1.34
CA ALA A 37 -7.25 1.89 1.91
C ALA A 37 -7.32 2.41 3.36
N LEU A 38 -6.32 2.07 4.19
CA LEU A 38 -6.35 2.36 5.62
C LEU A 38 -6.54 3.86 5.88
N GLU A 39 -5.80 4.70 5.15
CA GLU A 39 -5.84 6.15 5.25
C GLU A 39 -7.14 6.78 4.70
N LYS A 40 -7.94 6.01 3.96
CA LYS A 40 -9.21 6.44 3.33
C LYS A 40 -10.45 5.81 3.94
N ASP A 41 -10.32 5.05 5.03
CA ASP A 41 -11.44 4.34 5.66
C ASP A 41 -12.26 5.23 6.61
N LEU A 42 -12.90 6.25 6.04
CA LEU A 42 -13.69 7.26 6.79
C LEU A 42 -14.77 6.66 7.69
N PHE A 43 -15.35 5.53 7.28
CA PHE A 43 -16.45 4.87 7.99
C PHE A 43 -15.98 3.69 8.86
N GLY A 44 -14.67 3.41 8.91
CA GLY A 44 -14.12 2.30 9.67
C GLY A 44 -14.62 0.93 9.20
N VAL A 45 -14.91 0.78 7.91
CA VAL A 45 -15.44 -0.46 7.31
C VAL A 45 -14.49 -1.63 7.53
N ARG A 46 -13.17 -1.38 7.54
CA ARG A 46 -12.16 -2.42 7.79
C ARG A 46 -12.28 -3.02 9.19
N LYS A 47 -12.79 -2.28 10.18
CA LYS A 47 -13.01 -2.77 11.56
C LYS A 47 -14.05 -3.90 11.63
N ALA A 48 -14.90 -4.03 10.61
CA ALA A 48 -15.85 -5.14 10.52
C ALA A 48 -15.19 -6.47 10.12
N ILE A 49 -14.00 -6.44 9.51
CA ILE A 49 -13.24 -7.62 9.13
C ILE A 49 -12.31 -7.98 10.28
N ARG A 50 -12.73 -8.94 11.10
CA ARG A 50 -12.00 -9.34 12.30
C ARG A 50 -11.63 -10.82 12.27
N ALA A 51 -10.50 -11.14 12.89
CA ALA A 51 -10.17 -12.51 13.22
C ALA A 51 -11.11 -13.06 14.29
N GLU A 52 -11.22 -14.39 14.35
CA GLU A 52 -11.91 -15.07 15.44
C GLU A 52 -11.10 -14.98 16.74
N HIS A 53 -11.75 -15.22 17.88
CA HIS A 53 -11.08 -15.21 19.18
C HIS A 53 -9.90 -16.19 19.22
N GLY A 54 -8.76 -15.73 19.74
CA GLY A 54 -7.51 -16.52 19.77
C GLY A 54 -6.69 -16.46 18.47
N ASN A 55 -7.20 -15.80 17.42
CA ASN A 55 -6.49 -15.62 16.16
C ASN A 55 -6.14 -14.14 15.91
N ALA A 56 -5.17 -13.92 15.02
CA ALA A 56 -4.80 -12.59 14.54
C ALA A 56 -5.02 -12.51 13.02
N LEU A 57 -5.39 -11.33 12.53
CA LEU A 57 -5.46 -11.05 11.11
C LEU A 57 -4.11 -10.45 10.67
N VAL A 58 -3.36 -11.19 9.85
CA VAL A 58 -2.08 -10.73 9.29
C VAL A 58 -2.33 -10.17 7.90
N VAL A 59 -1.83 -8.96 7.65
CA VAL A 59 -1.91 -8.30 6.34
C VAL A 59 -0.50 -8.20 5.79
N ALA A 60 -0.30 -8.68 4.57
CA ALA A 60 0.95 -8.54 3.82
C ALA A 60 0.62 -7.91 2.47
N ASP A 61 1.31 -6.83 2.14
CA ASP A 61 1.14 -6.10 0.89
C ASP A 61 2.48 -5.97 0.16
N TYR A 62 2.43 -6.00 -1.17
CA TYR A 62 3.64 -5.80 -1.96
C TYR A 62 3.87 -4.30 -2.19
N GLY A 63 4.77 -3.71 -1.40
CA GLY A 63 5.15 -2.31 -1.54
C GLY A 63 5.61 -1.95 -2.96
N GLN A 64 4.77 -1.19 -3.66
CA GLN A 64 5.04 -0.63 -5.00
C GLN A 64 5.40 -1.70 -6.05
N LEU A 65 4.75 -2.87 -6.02
CA LEU A 65 5.03 -4.00 -6.93
C LEU A 65 5.10 -3.61 -8.40
N GLU A 66 4.13 -2.84 -8.89
CA GLU A 66 4.05 -2.47 -10.31
C GLU A 66 5.24 -1.60 -10.74
N LEU A 67 5.69 -0.68 -9.90
CA LEU A 67 6.87 0.15 -10.18
C LEU A 67 8.16 -0.66 -10.12
N ARG A 68 8.26 -1.63 -9.21
CA ARG A 68 9.39 -2.57 -9.16
C ARG A 68 9.47 -3.41 -10.43
N LEU A 69 8.33 -3.91 -10.90
CA LEU A 69 8.24 -4.63 -12.18
C LEU A 69 8.64 -3.72 -13.36
N LEU A 70 8.17 -2.47 -13.38
CA LEU A 70 8.55 -1.50 -14.41
C LEU A 70 10.05 -1.23 -14.42
N ALA A 71 10.67 -0.98 -13.26
CA ALA A 71 12.10 -0.74 -13.13
C ALA A 71 12.92 -1.91 -13.69
N HIS A 72 12.49 -3.13 -13.39
CA HIS A 72 13.11 -4.35 -13.90
C HIS A 72 12.91 -4.52 -15.42
N LEU A 73 11.69 -4.39 -15.93
CA LEU A 73 11.41 -4.58 -17.36
C LEU A 73 12.08 -3.51 -18.22
N ALA A 74 12.14 -2.26 -17.74
CA ALA A 74 12.79 -1.15 -18.43
C ALA A 74 14.32 -1.12 -18.24
N GLN A 75 14.89 -1.95 -17.36
CA GLN A 75 16.31 -1.93 -16.97
C GLN A 75 16.78 -0.53 -16.54
N CYS A 76 15.88 0.24 -15.90
CA CYS A 76 16.12 1.63 -15.54
C CYS A 76 16.99 1.71 -14.29
N GLN A 77 18.29 1.98 -14.47
CA GLN A 77 19.28 1.96 -13.39
C GLN A 77 18.95 2.93 -12.25
N SER A 78 18.42 4.12 -12.56
CA SER A 78 18.02 5.08 -11.53
C SER A 78 16.87 4.57 -10.66
N MET A 79 15.88 3.91 -11.26
CA MET A 79 14.76 3.31 -10.51
C MET A 79 15.20 2.09 -9.71
N LEU A 80 16.04 1.22 -10.30
CA LEU A 80 16.60 0.07 -9.59
C LEU A 80 17.38 0.52 -8.36
N HIS A 81 18.27 1.49 -8.52
CA HIS A 81 19.02 2.06 -7.42
C HIS A 81 18.12 2.71 -6.36
N ALA A 82 17.10 3.46 -6.77
CA ALA A 82 16.14 4.05 -5.84
C ALA A 82 15.40 3.00 -5.00
N PHE A 83 15.08 1.84 -5.59
CA PHE A 83 14.48 0.72 -4.85
C PHE A 83 15.48 -0.04 -3.96
N GLU A 84 16.73 -0.16 -4.37
CA GLU A 84 17.80 -0.83 -3.60
C GLU A 84 18.19 -0.03 -2.35
N VAL A 85 18.25 1.30 -2.45
CA VAL A 85 18.56 2.19 -1.32
C VAL A 85 17.43 2.18 -0.27
N GLY A 86 16.21 1.84 -0.67
CA GLY A 86 15.04 1.83 0.23
C GLY A 86 14.50 3.23 0.51
N GLY A 87 13.65 3.39 1.52
CA GLY A 87 13.00 4.67 1.82
C GLY A 87 11.91 5.06 0.81
N ASP A 88 11.56 6.35 0.75
CA ASP A 88 10.51 6.84 -0.15
C ASP A 88 10.99 6.88 -1.61
N PHE A 89 10.44 5.98 -2.42
CA PHE A 89 10.76 5.89 -3.85
C PHE A 89 10.42 7.17 -4.64
N HIS A 90 9.31 7.83 -4.32
CA HIS A 90 8.85 9.03 -5.04
C HIS A 90 9.76 10.22 -4.75
N SER A 91 10.10 10.44 -3.48
CA SER A 91 11.04 11.49 -3.06
C SER A 91 12.41 11.30 -3.68
N ARG A 92 12.93 10.06 -3.71
CA ARG A 92 14.22 9.74 -4.36
C ARG A 92 14.19 9.98 -5.86
N THR A 93 13.09 9.62 -6.51
CA THR A 93 12.91 9.90 -7.94
C THR A 93 12.89 11.42 -8.19
N ALA A 94 12.17 12.19 -7.36
CA ALA A 94 12.10 13.65 -7.46
C ALA A 94 13.48 14.31 -7.25
N LEU A 95 14.27 13.82 -6.29
CA LEU A 95 15.65 14.27 -6.03
C LEU A 95 16.56 14.11 -7.26
N GLY A 96 16.37 13.04 -8.03
CA GLY A 96 17.12 12.79 -9.27
C GLY A 96 16.66 13.61 -10.47
N MET A 97 15.43 14.14 -10.43
CA MET A 97 14.81 14.87 -11.55
C MET A 97 14.89 16.39 -11.40
N TYR A 98 14.94 16.92 -10.18
CA TYR A 98 14.77 18.34 -9.90
C TYR A 98 15.87 18.89 -8.99
N ASP A 99 16.71 19.78 -9.53
CA ASP A 99 17.80 20.39 -8.79
C ASP A 99 17.34 21.20 -7.57
N HIS A 100 16.20 21.90 -7.68
CA HIS A 100 15.65 22.69 -6.56
C HIS A 100 15.21 21.81 -5.38
N ILE A 101 14.77 20.57 -5.65
CA ILE A 101 14.45 19.60 -4.57
C ILE A 101 15.74 19.15 -3.91
N LYS A 102 16.78 18.87 -4.69
CA LYS A 102 18.10 18.50 -4.18
C LYS A 102 18.72 19.61 -3.32
N GLU A 103 18.53 20.86 -3.70
CA GLU A 103 18.97 22.01 -2.92
C GLU A 103 18.14 22.19 -1.64
N ALA A 104 16.81 22.03 -1.70
CA ALA A 104 15.95 22.11 -0.51
C ALA A 104 16.27 21.01 0.53
N VAL A 105 16.52 19.78 0.06
CA VAL A 105 16.94 18.67 0.93
C VAL A 105 18.32 18.95 1.54
N SER A 106 19.28 19.45 0.77
CA SER A 106 20.63 19.74 1.31
C SER A 106 20.62 20.89 2.33
N LYS A 107 19.73 21.87 2.16
CA LYS A 107 19.49 22.96 3.10
C LYS A 107 18.64 22.56 4.31
N HIS A 108 18.14 21.32 4.36
CA HIS A 108 17.22 20.83 5.39
C HIS A 108 15.91 21.64 5.47
N GLU A 109 15.49 22.23 4.35
CA GLU A 109 14.18 22.89 4.23
C GLU A 109 13.04 21.87 4.11
N VAL A 110 13.36 20.68 3.57
CA VAL A 110 12.47 19.52 3.45
C VAL A 110 13.21 18.24 3.78
N LEU A 111 12.48 17.23 4.27
CA LEU A 111 13.02 15.88 4.50
C LEU A 111 12.89 15.02 3.24
N LEU A 112 13.89 14.18 2.97
CA LEU A 112 13.84 13.25 1.84
C LEU A 112 12.89 12.08 2.11
N ASP A 113 12.98 11.52 3.30
CA ASP A 113 12.02 10.55 3.82
C ASP A 113 11.94 10.70 5.35
N TYR A 114 10.98 10.00 5.94
CA TYR A 114 10.73 10.04 7.37
C TYR A 114 11.55 9.01 8.16
N SER A 115 12.51 8.32 7.52
CA SER A 115 13.33 7.33 8.22
C SER A 115 14.30 7.96 9.20
N GLU A 116 14.54 9.27 9.08
CA GLU A 116 15.34 10.07 10.01
C GLU A 116 14.50 10.63 11.18
N LEU A 117 13.18 10.46 11.18
CA LEU A 117 12.33 10.83 12.30
C LEU A 117 12.39 9.75 13.39
N ASP A 118 12.34 10.20 14.64
CA ASP A 118 12.34 9.32 15.83
C ASP A 118 11.25 8.23 15.69
N ASP A 119 11.65 6.97 15.89
CA ASP A 119 10.76 5.80 15.89
C ASP A 119 9.66 5.88 16.95
N SER A 120 9.74 6.84 17.88
CA SER A 120 8.67 7.17 18.81
C SER A 120 7.41 7.77 18.15
N ILE A 121 7.49 8.27 16.91
CA ILE A 121 6.35 8.83 16.17
C ILE A 121 5.53 7.70 15.54
N PRO A 122 4.24 7.53 15.90
CA PRO A 122 3.37 6.49 15.36
C PRO A 122 3.24 6.60 13.83
N ASP A 123 3.22 5.46 13.12
CA ASP A 123 3.08 5.43 11.65
C ASP A 123 1.84 6.18 11.11
N GLY A 124 0.79 6.37 11.92
CA GLY A 124 -0.40 7.14 11.55
C GLY A 124 -0.30 8.66 11.75
N GLU A 125 0.78 9.13 12.40
CA GLU A 125 1.10 10.54 12.65
C GLU A 125 2.36 10.99 11.89
N ARG A 126 3.03 10.06 11.20
CA ARG A 126 4.02 10.39 10.17
C ARG A 126 3.26 11.05 9.00
N PRO A 127 3.65 12.26 8.54
CA PRO A 127 2.85 13.04 7.60
C PRO A 127 2.67 12.37 6.22
#